data_AF-A0A2T2TRW2-F1
#
_entry.id   AF-A0A2T2TRW2-F1
#
_cell.length_a   1.000
_cell.length_b   1.000
_cell.length_c   1.000
_cell.angle_alpha   90.00
_cell.angle_beta   90.00
_cell.angle_gamma   90.00
#
_symmetry.space_group_name_H-M   'P 1'
#
loop_
_entity.id
_entity.type
_entity.pdbx_description
1 polymer ?
#
loop_
_entity_poly.entity_id
_entity_poly.type
_entity_poly.pdbx_seq_one_letter_code
_entity_poly.pdbx_strand_id
1 'polypeptide(L)'
;MSRRASLLSLLAPLLLAVLPAGHADAAFAFDGAALTGTAPSRSPVAPASPAAAPATSAFSQSAPRVPRADTSERADSTEQTGPDAPAAADRLPPRFHARRRRAVLEALPPDAVAVLFSSPRRTREKSIRYPYRQNSNLYYLTGATAPASVLMLAPGGLRVGRDTTKEVLFVPPSSRRSERWTGPRLTPAQAERVLGVEKALPHTRFADVLERAVQAPTGRDGRRLFHLPLPYGIEEDSELAKQVTAFRDAARLMPEATSPLTRRAVEVMRTVDRPEAFDTFQRQFSRRLSADAFQTAFLRRAYRQFTGAASLEAWTRWRSEHFGPTRADGQRLQTVLARLRQQKTSAEQHLVRRAAQITAEAQKAALRAIEPGAHEYEVAAAAEYVITKNGAEATAFPSVVGSGKNASVLQYHDNRRRMQRGELVVVNVGAEYHGYAADVTRTAPVDGSFSKQQRALYTLVLKAQKAAIRAARPGNNFRDPRQVARRILGNGLAERGLIDTPDDVGRYLTPSTSHYLGLSVHDAGRGGPLKPGAVLAIETGLPLPASSGDLPKRWRGLSVRIGDDVLVTEDGPVVLSKDAPREIDALEALMRQPRSL
;
A
#
# COMPACT_ATOMS: atom_id res chain seq x y z
N MET A 1 26.59 -21.39 -53.19
CA MET A 1 25.17 -21.54 -53.62
C MET A 1 24.28 -21.46 -52.38
N SER A 2 23.26 -20.59 -52.47
CA SER A 2 22.07 -20.41 -51.64
C SER A 2 22.15 -20.19 -50.11
N ARG A 3 21.70 -18.98 -49.75
CA ARG A 3 21.22 -18.43 -48.48
C ARG A 3 20.41 -19.40 -47.59
N ARG A 4 20.70 -19.36 -46.27
CA ARG A 4 19.76 -19.26 -45.11
C ARG A 4 20.37 -19.93 -43.87
N ALA A 5 20.92 -19.16 -42.94
CA ALA A 5 20.92 -19.45 -41.49
C ALA A 5 21.58 -18.30 -40.71
N SER A 6 21.12 -18.10 -39.48
CA SER A 6 21.68 -17.22 -38.43
C SER A 6 21.29 -15.74 -38.45
N LEU A 7 19.97 -15.51 -38.31
CA LEU A 7 19.40 -14.36 -37.60
C LEU A 7 18.48 -14.93 -36.49
N LEU A 8 19.08 -15.45 -35.44
CA LEU A 8 18.42 -15.96 -34.22
C LEU A 8 19.27 -15.52 -33.02
N SER A 9 19.26 -14.23 -32.72
CA SER A 9 19.91 -13.66 -31.52
C SER A 9 19.19 -12.43 -30.94
N LEU A 10 17.91 -12.25 -31.25
CA LEU A 10 17.06 -11.24 -30.60
C LEU A 10 15.66 -11.83 -30.42
N LEU A 11 15.34 -12.28 -29.18
CA LEU A 11 14.01 -12.40 -28.54
C LEU A 11 13.91 -13.66 -27.63
N ALA A 12 14.46 -13.57 -26.42
CA ALA A 12 13.98 -14.23 -25.19
C ALA A 12 14.79 -13.62 -24.02
N PRO A 13 14.16 -13.02 -22.99
CA PRO A 13 13.32 -13.79 -22.05
C PRO A 13 12.11 -13.01 -21.49
N LEU A 14 10.91 -13.62 -21.57
CA LEU A 14 9.77 -13.26 -20.71
C LEU A 14 8.85 -14.48 -20.56
N LEU A 15 9.39 -15.55 -19.99
CA LEU A 15 8.69 -16.79 -19.67
C LEU A 15 9.43 -17.47 -18.52
N LEU A 16 9.00 -17.20 -17.28
CA LEU A 16 8.88 -18.12 -16.14
C LEU A 16 8.85 -17.32 -14.82
N ALA A 17 7.66 -17.24 -14.22
CA ALA A 17 7.49 -17.23 -12.77
C ALA A 17 5.98 -17.33 -12.48
N VAL A 18 5.52 -18.54 -12.13
CA VAL A 18 4.59 -18.90 -11.04
C VAL A 18 4.22 -20.36 -11.28
N LEU A 19 4.96 -21.27 -10.65
CA LEU A 19 4.52 -22.63 -10.31
C LEU A 19 4.62 -22.75 -8.79
N PRO A 20 3.59 -23.23 -8.07
CA PRO A 20 3.76 -23.73 -6.73
C PRO A 20 4.35 -25.14 -6.78
N ALA A 21 5.39 -25.37 -5.97
CA ALA A 21 6.00 -26.68 -5.79
C ALA A 21 5.02 -27.63 -5.08
N GLY A 22 4.61 -28.69 -5.78
CA GLY A 22 4.01 -29.86 -5.17
C GLY A 22 5.09 -30.68 -4.45
N HIS A 23 4.84 -31.02 -3.19
CA HIS A 23 5.61 -32.03 -2.49
C HIS A 23 5.15 -33.42 -2.94
N ALA A 24 6.12 -34.29 -3.16
CA ALA A 24 5.96 -35.66 -3.60
C ALA A 24 5.39 -36.55 -2.50
N ASP A 25 4.55 -37.48 -2.93
CA ASP A 25 4.08 -38.65 -2.20
C ASP A 25 5.24 -39.54 -1.74
N ALA A 26 5.11 -40.06 -0.52
CA ALA A 26 5.72 -41.31 -0.10
C ALA A 26 4.59 -42.25 0.33
N ALA A 27 4.41 -43.32 -0.45
CA ALA A 27 3.43 -44.37 -0.19
C ALA A 27 3.87 -45.27 0.97
N PHE A 28 2.93 -45.63 1.84
CA PHE A 28 2.91 -46.91 2.53
C PHE A 28 1.47 -47.43 2.54
N ALA A 29 1.30 -48.64 2.01
CA ALA A 29 0.06 -49.39 1.94
C ALA A 29 -0.33 -49.94 3.32
N PHE A 30 -1.64 -50.07 3.60
CA PHE A 30 -2.31 -51.37 3.79
C PHE A 30 -3.81 -51.21 4.09
N ASP A 31 -4.56 -52.10 3.44
CA ASP A 31 -5.87 -52.70 3.74
C ASP A 31 -7.12 -51.90 4.14
N GLY A 32 -8.20 -52.30 3.49
CA GLY A 32 -9.55 -51.83 3.72
C GLY A 32 -10.29 -52.55 4.84
N ALA A 33 -11.27 -51.85 5.38
CA ALA A 33 -12.52 -52.44 5.87
C ALA A 33 -13.58 -51.33 5.92
N ALA A 34 -14.68 -51.57 5.22
CA ALA A 34 -15.89 -50.77 5.32
C ALA A 34 -16.51 -50.95 6.71
N LEU A 35 -16.88 -49.85 7.38
CA LEU A 35 -17.85 -49.87 8.47
C LEU A 35 -18.77 -48.66 8.39
N THR A 36 -20.01 -48.97 8.05
CA THR A 36 -21.22 -48.16 8.21
C THR A 36 -21.44 -47.80 9.67
N GLY A 37 -21.69 -46.53 9.99
CA GLY A 37 -22.01 -46.08 11.34
C GLY A 37 -22.84 -44.80 11.33
N THR A 38 -24.11 -44.94 11.68
CA THR A 38 -25.16 -43.91 11.73
C THR A 38 -24.96 -42.91 12.86
N ALA A 39 -25.32 -41.64 12.61
CA ALA A 39 -25.31 -40.55 13.59
C ALA A 39 -26.56 -40.59 14.49
N PRO A 40 -26.47 -40.26 15.80
CA PRO A 40 -27.66 -40.10 16.63
C PRO A 40 -28.14 -38.64 16.72
N SER A 41 -29.45 -38.51 16.58
CA SER A 41 -30.31 -37.34 16.77
C SER A 41 -30.28 -36.79 18.20
N ARG A 42 -30.32 -35.46 18.35
CA ARG A 42 -30.67 -34.80 19.63
C ARG A 42 -32.05 -34.16 19.54
N SER A 43 -32.93 -34.54 20.47
CA SER A 43 -34.26 -33.95 20.70
C SER A 43 -34.22 -32.85 21.78
N PRO A 44 -35.18 -31.91 21.80
CA PRO A 44 -35.11 -30.67 22.56
C PRO A 44 -35.74 -30.78 23.96
N VAL A 45 -35.32 -29.94 24.91
CA VAL A 45 -35.95 -29.79 26.23
C VAL A 45 -36.46 -28.36 26.40
N ALA A 46 -37.73 -28.26 26.80
CA ALA A 46 -38.53 -27.05 27.02
C ALA A 46 -38.37 -26.50 28.47
N PRO A 47 -38.88 -25.28 28.78
CA PRO A 47 -38.46 -24.49 29.95
C PRO A 47 -39.35 -24.70 31.17
N ALA A 48 -38.82 -24.37 32.36
CA ALA A 48 -39.58 -24.27 33.61
C ALA A 48 -39.40 -22.87 34.25
N SER A 49 -40.48 -22.37 34.85
CA SER A 49 -40.63 -21.12 35.61
C SER A 49 -41.62 -21.39 36.76
N PRO A 50 -41.83 -20.48 37.74
CA PRO A 50 -40.97 -20.12 38.86
C PRO A 50 -41.61 -20.48 40.23
N ALA A 51 -40.86 -20.37 41.33
CA ALA A 51 -41.39 -20.49 42.70
C ALA A 51 -40.97 -19.32 43.60
N ALA A 52 -41.86 -19.00 44.54
CA ALA A 52 -42.03 -17.74 45.24
C ALA A 52 -41.12 -17.49 46.48
N ALA A 53 -41.13 -16.23 46.92
CA ALA A 53 -40.40 -15.65 48.05
C ALA A 53 -40.90 -16.08 49.44
N PRO A 54 -40.16 -15.69 50.50
CA PRO A 54 -40.80 -14.99 51.61
C PRO A 54 -40.07 -13.70 52.04
N ALA A 55 -40.77 -12.91 52.85
CA ALA A 55 -40.54 -11.51 53.17
C ALA A 55 -39.78 -11.25 54.50
N THR A 56 -39.03 -10.14 54.48
CA THR A 56 -38.78 -9.11 55.53
C THR A 56 -38.35 -9.48 56.96
N SER A 57 -37.20 -8.92 57.38
CA SER A 57 -37.14 -8.09 58.61
C SER A 57 -36.05 -7.01 58.48
N ALA A 58 -36.30 -5.85 59.10
CA ALA A 58 -35.58 -4.60 58.94
C ALA A 58 -34.46 -4.43 59.98
N PHE A 59 -33.34 -3.82 59.58
CA PHE A 59 -32.49 -3.04 60.48
C PHE A 59 -31.94 -1.81 59.75
N SER A 60 -32.22 -0.66 60.34
CA SER A 60 -31.71 0.67 59.98
C SER A 60 -30.29 0.83 60.52
N GLN A 61 -29.36 1.32 59.69
CA GLN A 61 -28.38 2.34 60.06
C GLN A 61 -27.63 2.87 58.84
N SER A 62 -27.33 4.16 58.91
CA SER A 62 -26.84 5.10 57.90
C SER A 62 -25.50 4.74 57.23
N ALA A 63 -25.44 4.89 55.90
CA ALA A 63 -24.21 4.92 55.10
C ALA A 63 -24.26 6.08 54.06
N PRO A 64 -23.12 6.68 53.71
CA PRO A 64 -23.07 7.91 52.91
C PRO A 64 -23.41 7.65 51.42
N ARG A 65 -23.97 8.68 50.77
CA ARG A 65 -24.36 8.69 49.35
C ARG A 65 -23.17 8.32 48.44
N VAL A 66 -23.24 7.15 47.81
CA VAL A 66 -22.48 6.80 46.60
C VAL A 66 -23.28 7.30 45.39
N PRO A 67 -22.75 8.19 44.53
CA PRO A 67 -23.38 8.50 43.26
C PRO A 67 -23.26 7.29 42.32
N ARG A 68 -24.38 6.93 41.68
CA ARG A 68 -24.49 5.84 40.70
C ARG A 68 -23.39 5.93 39.64
N ALA A 69 -22.63 4.85 39.49
CA ALA A 69 -21.81 4.62 38.31
C ALA A 69 -22.74 4.33 37.13
N ASP A 70 -22.85 5.28 36.21
CA ASP A 70 -23.42 5.06 34.89
C ASP A 70 -22.33 4.46 34.01
N THR A 71 -22.52 3.19 33.64
CA THR A 71 -21.65 2.45 32.71
C THR A 71 -21.84 3.03 31.32
N SER A 72 -21.00 4.00 30.96
CA SER A 72 -20.80 4.41 29.56
C SER A 72 -19.44 3.94 29.08
N GLU A 73 -19.49 2.97 28.16
CA GLU A 73 -18.37 2.49 27.37
C GLU A 73 -17.67 3.68 26.68
N ARG A 74 -16.43 3.95 27.08
CA ARG A 74 -15.53 4.84 26.35
C ARG A 74 -14.98 4.09 25.15
N ALA A 75 -15.53 4.36 23.97
CA ALA A 75 -14.90 4.02 22.70
C ALA A 75 -14.00 5.19 22.25
N ASP A 76 -12.72 4.89 22.05
CA ASP A 76 -11.70 5.78 21.51
C ASP A 76 -12.16 6.49 20.22
N SER A 77 -12.12 7.82 20.26
CA SER A 77 -12.36 8.70 19.11
C SER A 77 -11.09 9.47 18.76
N THR A 78 -10.30 8.98 17.81
CA THR A 78 -9.26 9.74 17.11
C THR A 78 -9.80 10.32 15.79
N GLU A 79 -10.37 11.51 15.94
CA GLU A 79 -10.19 12.74 15.16
C GLU A 79 -10.11 12.70 13.61
N GLN A 80 -11.16 13.23 12.99
CA GLN A 80 -10.98 14.25 11.96
C GLN A 80 -10.77 15.59 12.67
N THR A 81 -9.78 16.36 12.21
CA THR A 81 -9.54 17.72 12.71
C THR A 81 -10.78 18.57 12.47
N GLY A 82 -11.51 18.88 13.54
CA GLY A 82 -12.48 19.96 13.56
C GLY A 82 -11.80 21.31 13.30
N PRO A 83 -12.57 22.40 13.18
CA PRO A 83 -12.04 23.74 12.95
C PRO A 83 -11.05 24.22 14.03
N ASP A 84 -11.00 23.55 15.20
CA ASP A 84 -10.16 23.89 16.35
C ASP A 84 -8.96 22.95 16.59
N ALA A 85 -8.55 22.14 15.60
CA ALA A 85 -7.29 21.39 15.72
C ALA A 85 -6.09 22.36 15.86
N PRO A 86 -5.07 22.04 16.69
CA PRO A 86 -3.89 22.87 16.84
C PRO A 86 -3.34 23.24 15.47
N ALA A 87 -3.09 24.54 15.29
CA ALA A 87 -3.05 25.21 14.00
C ALA A 87 -2.38 24.42 12.87
N ALA A 88 -3.09 24.40 11.76
CA ALA A 88 -2.75 24.09 10.38
C ALA A 88 -1.44 24.74 9.80
N ALA A 89 -0.38 24.90 10.59
CA ALA A 89 0.76 25.72 10.21
C ALA A 89 1.66 25.07 9.14
N ASP A 90 1.70 23.74 9.04
CA ASP A 90 2.62 23.01 8.14
C ASP A 90 1.92 22.06 7.14
N ARG A 91 0.59 21.92 7.17
CA ARG A 91 -0.16 21.23 6.11
C ARG A 91 0.00 21.93 4.75
N LEU A 92 -0.16 21.17 3.67
CA LEU A 92 -0.13 21.74 2.32
C LEU A 92 -1.32 22.71 2.14
N PRO A 93 -1.09 23.96 1.70
CA PRO A 93 -2.15 24.95 1.61
C PRO A 93 -3.08 24.66 0.42
N PRO A 94 -4.32 25.18 0.41
CA PRO A 94 -5.29 24.93 -0.70
C PRO A 94 -4.74 25.27 -2.09
N ARG A 95 -3.93 26.34 -2.18
CA ARG A 95 -3.22 26.74 -3.41
C ARG A 95 -2.27 25.66 -3.96
N PHE A 96 -1.69 24.82 -3.10
CA PHE A 96 -0.89 23.67 -3.56
C PHE A 96 -1.78 22.69 -4.33
N HIS A 97 -2.88 22.27 -3.71
CA HIS A 97 -3.83 21.32 -4.27
C HIS A 97 -4.44 21.84 -5.59
N ALA A 98 -4.82 23.12 -5.63
CA ALA A 98 -5.32 23.78 -6.85
C ALA A 98 -4.31 23.71 -8.00
N ARG A 99 -3.01 23.98 -7.76
CA ARG A 99 -1.97 23.82 -8.79
C ARG A 99 -1.83 22.39 -9.27
N ARG A 100 -2.00 21.39 -8.39
CA ARG A 100 -1.95 19.97 -8.78
C ARG A 100 -3.15 19.58 -9.65
N ARG A 101 -4.36 20.02 -9.30
CA ARG A 101 -5.56 19.81 -10.14
C ARG A 101 -5.43 20.49 -11.49
N ARG A 102 -4.93 21.73 -11.55
CA ARG A 102 -4.62 22.43 -12.80
C ARG A 102 -3.64 21.64 -13.68
N ALA A 103 -2.55 21.12 -13.12
CA ALA A 103 -1.58 20.31 -13.88
C ALA A 103 -2.20 19.00 -14.42
N VAL A 104 -3.16 18.40 -13.70
CA VAL A 104 -3.93 17.25 -14.19
C VAL A 104 -4.85 17.68 -15.35
N LEU A 105 -5.59 18.78 -15.20
CA LEU A 105 -6.46 19.31 -16.24
C LEU A 105 -5.70 19.63 -17.54
N GLU A 106 -4.51 20.23 -17.44
CA GLU A 106 -3.66 20.56 -18.59
C GLU A 106 -3.08 19.31 -19.28
N ALA A 107 -2.92 18.19 -18.56
CA ALA A 107 -2.36 16.96 -19.10
C ALA A 107 -3.41 16.02 -19.72
N LEU A 108 -4.70 16.26 -19.45
CA LEU A 108 -5.80 15.45 -19.96
C LEU A 108 -6.36 16.04 -21.28
N PRO A 109 -6.84 15.20 -22.20
CA PRO A 109 -7.44 15.69 -23.44
C PRO A 109 -8.77 16.44 -23.17
N PRO A 110 -9.22 17.32 -24.08
CA PRO A 110 -10.41 18.17 -23.86
C PRO A 110 -11.69 17.39 -23.53
N ASP A 111 -11.84 16.20 -24.11
CA ASP A 111 -12.99 15.31 -23.93
C ASP A 111 -12.92 14.48 -22.63
N ALA A 112 -11.85 14.57 -21.84
CA ALA A 112 -11.66 13.78 -20.63
C ALA A 112 -12.56 14.22 -19.46
N VAL A 113 -13.03 13.24 -18.69
CA VAL A 113 -13.58 13.41 -17.34
C VAL A 113 -12.82 12.46 -16.41
N ALA A 114 -11.90 12.99 -15.62
CA ALA A 114 -11.22 12.21 -14.60
C ALA A 114 -12.07 12.09 -13.34
N VAL A 115 -12.18 10.89 -12.78
CA VAL A 115 -12.94 10.59 -11.55
C VAL A 115 -12.02 9.89 -10.56
N LEU A 116 -11.91 10.45 -9.35
CA LEU A 116 -11.08 9.93 -8.28
C LEU A 116 -11.92 9.70 -7.02
N PHE A 117 -11.87 8.49 -6.49
CA PHE A 117 -12.62 8.07 -5.31
C PHE A 117 -11.76 8.13 -4.04
N SER A 118 -12.41 8.44 -2.93
CA SER A 118 -11.81 8.29 -1.60
C SER A 118 -11.57 6.82 -1.24
N SER A 119 -10.73 6.58 -0.24
CA SER A 119 -10.60 5.23 0.35
C SER A 119 -11.90 4.83 1.05
N PRO A 120 -12.29 3.54 1.03
CA PRO A 120 -13.38 3.03 1.85
C PRO A 120 -12.98 3.02 3.33
N ARG A 121 -13.97 3.06 4.22
CA ARG A 121 -13.74 2.69 5.63
C ARG A 121 -13.46 1.19 5.72
N ARG A 122 -12.59 0.80 6.66
CA ARG A 122 -12.24 -0.60 6.91
C ARG A 122 -12.73 -1.02 8.28
N THR A 123 -13.40 -2.16 8.33
CA THR A 123 -13.83 -2.81 9.57
C THR A 123 -12.68 -3.59 10.17
N ARG A 124 -12.44 -3.39 11.47
CA ARG A 124 -11.56 -4.22 12.27
C ARG A 124 -12.33 -5.40 12.84
N GLU A 125 -13.42 -5.12 13.55
CA GLU A 125 -14.30 -6.12 14.13
C GLU A 125 -15.70 -5.51 14.31
N LYS A 126 -16.74 -6.15 13.76
CA LYS A 126 -18.14 -5.71 13.90
C LYS A 126 -18.30 -4.20 13.58
N SER A 127 -18.63 -3.38 14.57
CA SER A 127 -18.78 -1.92 14.45
C SER A 127 -17.48 -1.13 14.62
N ILE A 128 -16.39 -1.78 15.05
CA ILE A 128 -15.08 -1.17 15.28
C ILE A 128 -14.36 -0.99 13.94
N ARG A 129 -13.90 0.23 13.68
CA ARG A 129 -13.21 0.61 12.44
C ARG A 129 -11.71 0.74 12.68
N TYR A 130 -10.92 0.48 11.64
CA TYR A 130 -9.53 0.95 11.61
C TYR A 130 -9.48 2.48 11.48
N PRO A 131 -8.40 3.14 11.94
CA PRO A 131 -8.12 4.53 11.63
C PRO A 131 -8.24 4.80 10.12
N TYR A 132 -8.86 5.91 9.75
CA TYR A 132 -9.15 6.20 8.35
C TYR A 132 -7.92 6.74 7.63
N ARG A 133 -7.46 6.03 6.58
CA ARG A 133 -6.41 6.49 5.68
C ARG A 133 -6.96 6.79 4.29
N GLN A 134 -6.90 8.07 3.91
CA GLN A 134 -7.38 8.54 2.61
C GLN A 134 -6.58 7.96 1.43
N ASN A 135 -7.19 7.92 0.25
CA ASN A 135 -6.50 7.63 -1.01
C ASN A 135 -5.46 8.73 -1.29
N SER A 136 -4.18 8.37 -1.42
CA SER A 136 -3.09 9.34 -1.56
C SER A 136 -3.25 10.26 -2.78
N ASN A 137 -3.85 9.80 -3.89
CA ASN A 137 -4.07 10.66 -5.06
C ASN A 137 -5.22 11.65 -4.84
N LEU A 138 -6.32 11.22 -4.21
CA LEU A 138 -7.39 12.15 -3.86
C LEU A 138 -6.89 13.19 -2.86
N TYR A 139 -6.17 12.76 -1.82
CA TYR A 139 -5.56 13.65 -0.83
C TYR A 139 -4.59 14.64 -1.49
N TYR A 140 -3.72 14.16 -2.39
CA TYR A 140 -2.79 15.02 -3.14
C TYR A 140 -3.48 16.14 -3.92
N LEU A 141 -4.65 15.86 -4.51
CA LEU A 141 -5.37 16.83 -5.33
C LEU A 141 -6.33 17.73 -4.53
N THR A 142 -6.68 17.38 -3.30
CA THR A 142 -7.78 18.06 -2.59
C THR A 142 -7.48 18.45 -1.16
N GLY A 143 -6.56 17.75 -0.47
CA GLY A 143 -6.40 17.83 0.98
C GLY A 143 -7.58 17.20 1.76
N ALA A 144 -8.59 16.64 1.08
CA ALA A 144 -9.78 16.11 1.71
C ALA A 144 -9.49 14.83 2.48
N THR A 145 -9.86 14.80 3.77
CA THR A 145 -9.69 13.63 4.66
C THR A 145 -10.99 12.86 4.90
N ALA A 146 -12.09 13.28 4.26
CA ALA A 146 -13.39 12.65 4.45
C ALA A 146 -13.59 11.41 3.54
N PRO A 147 -14.17 10.31 4.07
CA PRO A 147 -14.60 9.17 3.26
C PRO A 147 -15.81 9.53 2.39
N ALA A 148 -16.13 8.67 1.42
CA ALA A 148 -17.19 8.87 0.43
C ALA A 148 -17.06 10.21 -0.34
N SER A 149 -15.84 10.74 -0.42
CA SER A 149 -15.52 11.90 -1.23
C SER A 149 -15.14 11.47 -2.63
N VAL A 150 -15.58 12.21 -3.65
CA VAL A 150 -15.23 11.96 -5.05
C VAL A 150 -14.84 13.26 -5.71
N LEU A 151 -13.71 13.28 -6.43
CA LEU A 151 -13.30 14.42 -7.25
C LEU A 151 -13.55 14.11 -8.71
N MET A 152 -14.24 15.02 -9.41
CA MET A 152 -14.33 15.04 -10.87
C MET A 152 -13.51 16.20 -11.44
N LEU A 153 -12.68 15.93 -12.45
CA LEU A 153 -11.89 16.92 -13.19
C LEU A 153 -12.15 16.80 -14.69
N ALA A 154 -12.38 17.92 -15.36
CA ALA A 154 -12.85 17.95 -16.75
C ALA A 154 -12.30 19.18 -17.47
N PRO A 155 -11.33 19.04 -18.38
CA PRO A 155 -10.79 20.18 -19.12
C PRO A 155 -11.87 20.93 -19.93
N GLY A 156 -12.80 20.17 -20.55
CA GLY A 156 -13.98 20.69 -21.24
C GLY A 156 -15.14 21.14 -20.34
N GLY A 157 -14.97 21.16 -19.02
CA GLY A 157 -15.98 21.60 -18.05
C GLY A 157 -17.02 20.53 -17.67
N LEU A 158 -17.76 20.78 -16.59
CA LEU A 158 -18.83 19.97 -16.02
C LEU A 158 -20.02 20.90 -15.79
N ARG A 159 -21.20 20.50 -16.26
CA ARG A 159 -22.42 21.29 -16.07
C ARG A 159 -23.00 21.03 -14.68
N VAL A 160 -23.09 22.08 -13.87
CA VAL A 160 -23.68 22.05 -12.53
C VAL A 160 -24.77 23.11 -12.47
N GLY A 161 -26.03 22.69 -12.56
CA GLY A 161 -27.16 23.62 -12.70
C GLY A 161 -27.06 24.40 -14.01
N ARG A 162 -26.96 25.74 -13.90
CA ARG A 162 -26.76 26.65 -15.04
C ARG A 162 -25.29 26.94 -15.33
N ASP A 163 -24.40 26.64 -14.39
CA ASP A 163 -22.99 26.96 -14.46
C ASP A 163 -22.18 25.82 -15.06
N THR A 164 -20.98 26.15 -15.55
CA THR A 164 -19.99 25.18 -16.01
C THR A 164 -18.69 25.38 -15.25
N THR A 165 -18.15 24.30 -14.70
CA THR A 165 -16.95 24.30 -13.84
C THR A 165 -15.97 23.21 -14.24
N LYS A 166 -14.67 23.38 -14.06
CA LYS A 166 -13.69 22.34 -14.45
C LYS A 166 -13.46 21.27 -13.39
N GLU A 167 -13.86 21.54 -12.15
CA GLU A 167 -13.64 20.64 -11.02
C GLU A 167 -14.83 20.65 -10.06
N VAL A 168 -15.26 19.45 -9.66
CA VAL A 168 -16.34 19.28 -8.68
C VAL A 168 -15.89 18.28 -7.62
N LEU A 169 -15.90 18.68 -6.35
CA LEU A 169 -15.70 17.79 -5.22
C LEU A 169 -17.03 17.41 -4.59
N PHE A 170 -17.33 16.13 -4.56
CA PHE A 170 -18.49 15.58 -3.89
C PHE A 170 -18.12 15.20 -2.46
N VAL A 171 -18.82 15.75 -1.48
CA VAL A 171 -18.54 15.54 -0.05
C VAL A 171 -19.68 14.80 0.66
N PRO A 172 -19.39 13.96 1.67
CA PRO A 172 -20.43 13.32 2.47
C PRO A 172 -21.30 14.35 3.20
N PRO A 173 -22.52 13.99 3.61
CA PRO A 173 -23.39 14.94 4.28
C PRO A 173 -22.84 15.24 5.68
N SER A 174 -23.03 16.49 6.11
CA SER A 174 -22.89 16.89 7.50
C SER A 174 -24.28 16.84 8.15
N SER A 175 -24.38 16.20 9.31
CA SER A 175 -25.58 16.25 10.15
C SER A 175 -25.17 16.27 11.61
N ARG A 176 -25.85 17.07 12.44
CA ARG A 176 -25.55 17.13 13.89
C ARG A 176 -25.58 15.76 14.55
N ARG A 177 -26.49 14.88 14.08
CA ARG A 177 -26.58 13.49 14.56
C ARG A 177 -25.31 12.70 14.22
N SER A 178 -24.85 12.70 12.96
CA SER A 178 -23.64 11.94 12.57
C SER A 178 -22.35 12.55 13.12
N GLU A 179 -22.31 13.86 13.30
CA GLU A 179 -21.13 14.58 13.81
C GLU A 179 -20.90 14.31 15.29
N ARG A 180 -21.96 14.05 16.07
CA ARG A 180 -21.83 13.57 17.46
C ARG A 180 -21.02 12.27 17.56
N TRP A 181 -21.09 11.41 16.55
CA TRP A 181 -20.39 10.12 16.54
C TRP A 181 -19.05 10.14 15.80
N THR A 182 -18.94 10.96 14.74
CA THR A 182 -17.82 10.87 13.79
C THR A 182 -17.00 12.15 13.67
N GLY A 183 -17.33 13.18 14.46
CA GLY A 183 -16.74 14.50 14.36
C GLY A 183 -17.37 15.36 13.26
N PRO A 184 -17.08 16.68 13.26
CA PRO A 184 -17.61 17.64 12.31
C PRO A 184 -17.14 17.34 10.88
N ARG A 185 -18.00 17.61 9.89
CA ARG A 185 -17.68 17.45 8.47
C ARG A 185 -17.83 18.76 7.73
N LEU A 186 -17.00 18.95 6.70
CA LEU A 186 -17.13 20.12 5.82
C LEU A 186 -18.46 20.01 5.04
N THR A 187 -19.29 21.04 5.18
CA THR A 187 -20.36 21.32 4.22
C THR A 187 -19.76 21.63 2.84
N PRO A 188 -20.53 21.52 1.74
CA PRO A 188 -20.04 21.89 0.41
C PRO A 188 -19.43 23.30 0.35
N ALA A 189 -20.11 24.31 0.92
CA ALA A 189 -19.59 25.68 0.96
C ALA A 189 -18.28 25.81 1.77
N GLN A 190 -18.16 25.08 2.88
CA GLN A 190 -16.91 25.02 3.63
C GLN A 190 -15.81 24.29 2.84
N ALA A 191 -16.13 23.23 2.11
CA ALA A 191 -15.17 22.50 1.28
C ALA A 191 -14.59 23.37 0.16
N GLU A 192 -15.42 24.18 -0.52
CA GLU A 192 -14.97 25.17 -1.51
C GLU A 192 -13.94 26.13 -0.89
N ARG A 193 -14.27 26.72 0.27
CA ARG A 193 -13.40 27.69 0.95
C ARG A 193 -12.13 27.08 1.54
N VAL A 194 -12.24 25.93 2.21
CA VAL A 194 -11.14 25.33 2.99
C VAL A 194 -10.21 24.50 2.10
N LEU A 195 -10.74 23.78 1.11
CA LEU A 195 -9.95 22.91 0.22
C LEU A 195 -9.59 23.62 -1.10
N GLY A 196 -10.16 24.80 -1.34
CA GLY A 196 -9.90 25.64 -2.49
C GLY A 196 -10.33 25.00 -3.80
N VAL A 197 -11.40 24.18 -3.79
CA VAL A 197 -12.00 23.58 -4.99
C VAL A 197 -13.00 24.55 -5.62
N GLU A 198 -13.07 24.59 -6.94
CA GLU A 198 -13.94 25.52 -7.69
C GLU A 198 -15.42 25.31 -7.34
N LYS A 199 -15.85 24.04 -7.24
CA LYS A 199 -17.20 23.68 -6.82
C LYS A 199 -17.18 22.48 -5.89
N ALA A 200 -18.04 22.49 -4.87
CA ALA A 200 -18.37 21.31 -4.09
C ALA A 200 -19.88 21.06 -4.04
N LEU A 201 -20.27 19.79 -4.00
CA LEU A 201 -21.65 19.35 -3.95
C LEU A 201 -21.83 18.22 -2.94
N PRO A 202 -23.06 17.99 -2.43
CA PRO A 202 -23.37 16.76 -1.71
C PRO A 202 -23.10 15.52 -2.57
N HIS A 203 -22.58 14.46 -1.96
CA HIS A 203 -22.29 13.17 -2.61
C HIS A 203 -23.46 12.60 -3.42
N THR A 204 -24.70 12.85 -3.01
CA THR A 204 -25.92 12.41 -3.72
C THR A 204 -26.05 12.99 -5.14
N ARG A 205 -25.34 14.08 -5.45
CA ARG A 205 -25.36 14.71 -6.78
C ARG A 205 -24.35 14.10 -7.76
N PHE A 206 -23.52 13.15 -7.31
CA PHE A 206 -22.44 12.59 -8.13
C PHE A 206 -22.96 11.91 -9.39
N ALA A 207 -23.97 11.03 -9.27
CA ALA A 207 -24.51 10.29 -10.40
C ALA A 207 -25.08 11.23 -11.48
N ASP A 208 -25.90 12.21 -11.08
CA ASP A 208 -26.49 13.22 -11.98
C ASP A 208 -25.42 13.99 -12.78
N VAL A 209 -24.35 14.43 -12.11
CA VAL A 209 -23.28 15.21 -12.76
C VAL A 209 -22.45 14.32 -13.69
N LEU A 210 -22.17 13.09 -13.28
CA LEU A 210 -21.45 12.11 -14.09
C LEU A 210 -22.23 11.76 -15.36
N GLU A 211 -23.52 11.47 -15.24
CA GLU A 211 -24.38 11.12 -16.38
C GLU A 211 -24.42 12.26 -17.41
N ARG A 212 -24.67 13.49 -16.96
CA ARG A 212 -24.65 14.69 -17.83
C ARG A 212 -23.30 14.91 -18.47
N ALA A 213 -22.21 14.70 -17.74
CA ALA A 213 -20.86 14.84 -18.29
C ALA A 213 -20.61 13.82 -19.40
N VAL A 214 -21.06 12.57 -19.21
CA VAL A 214 -20.89 11.50 -20.19
C VAL A 214 -21.78 11.68 -21.43
N GLN A 215 -22.96 12.27 -21.28
CA GLN A 215 -23.91 12.57 -22.36
C GLN A 215 -23.61 13.89 -23.10
N ALA A 216 -22.68 14.72 -22.61
CA ALA A 216 -22.35 15.99 -23.23
C ALA A 216 -21.85 15.79 -24.68
N PRO A 217 -22.34 16.57 -25.65
CA PRO A 217 -22.01 16.38 -27.06
C PRO A 217 -20.53 16.72 -27.33
N THR A 218 -19.69 15.69 -27.46
CA THR A 218 -18.30 15.80 -27.93
C THR A 218 -18.01 14.66 -28.91
N GLY A 219 -17.95 14.97 -30.21
CA GLY A 219 -17.68 13.99 -31.27
C GLY A 219 -18.72 12.86 -31.37
N ARG A 220 -18.38 11.78 -32.10
CA ARG A 220 -19.27 10.62 -32.32
C ARG A 220 -19.45 9.70 -31.08
N ASP A 221 -18.49 9.70 -30.14
CA ASP A 221 -18.42 8.68 -29.08
C ASP A 221 -18.74 9.19 -27.65
N GLY A 222 -18.92 10.50 -27.49
CA GLY A 222 -19.09 11.16 -26.19
C GLY A 222 -17.77 11.33 -25.43
N ARG A 223 -17.85 11.71 -24.16
CA ARG A 223 -16.66 11.97 -23.32
C ARG A 223 -16.04 10.69 -22.76
N ARG A 224 -14.71 10.68 -22.66
CA ARG A 224 -13.94 9.58 -22.06
C ARG A 224 -13.76 9.79 -20.57
N LEU A 225 -13.98 8.72 -19.79
CA LEU A 225 -13.77 8.68 -18.35
C LEU A 225 -12.34 8.24 -18.04
N PHE A 226 -11.64 8.97 -17.19
CA PHE A 226 -10.30 8.61 -16.73
C PHE A 226 -10.37 8.28 -15.24
N HIS A 227 -9.76 7.19 -14.79
CA HIS A 227 -9.85 6.81 -13.39
C HIS A 227 -8.57 6.16 -12.87
N LEU A 228 -8.49 6.04 -11.55
CA LEU A 228 -7.51 5.18 -10.88
C LEU A 228 -8.16 3.82 -10.57
N PRO A 229 -7.40 2.79 -10.16
CA PRO A 229 -8.00 1.56 -9.66
C PRO A 229 -9.14 1.85 -8.67
N LEU A 230 -10.32 1.29 -8.95
CA LEU A 230 -11.49 1.52 -8.11
C LEU A 230 -11.25 0.96 -6.70
N PRO A 231 -11.83 1.58 -5.66
CA PRO A 231 -11.65 1.08 -4.31
C PRO A 231 -12.24 -0.33 -4.19
N TYR A 232 -11.54 -1.21 -3.46
CA TYR A 232 -11.95 -2.60 -3.22
C TYR A 232 -12.38 -2.80 -1.77
N GLY A 233 -13.15 -3.85 -1.48
CA GLY A 233 -13.66 -4.16 -0.13
C GLY A 233 -14.45 -2.99 0.48
N ILE A 234 -15.24 -2.33 -0.37
CA ILE A 234 -16.19 -1.31 0.04
C ILE A 234 -17.34 -2.01 0.76
N GLU A 235 -17.82 -1.43 1.87
CA GLU A 235 -19.00 -1.95 2.55
C GLU A 235 -20.23 -1.87 1.62
N GLU A 236 -20.99 -2.97 1.57
CA GLU A 236 -22.27 -3.04 0.87
C GLU A 236 -23.20 -1.93 1.37
N ASP A 237 -24.00 -1.37 0.47
CA ASP A 237 -24.93 -0.24 0.69
C ASP A 237 -24.32 1.09 1.15
N SER A 238 -23.00 1.19 1.31
CA SER A 238 -22.35 2.45 1.63
C SER A 238 -22.48 3.49 0.51
N GLU A 239 -22.41 4.78 0.87
CA GLU A 239 -22.47 5.86 -0.11
C GLU A 239 -21.36 5.75 -1.18
N LEU A 240 -20.17 5.30 -0.78
CA LEU A 240 -19.08 5.05 -1.72
C LEU A 240 -19.40 3.88 -2.66
N ALA A 241 -20.09 2.84 -2.20
CA ALA A 241 -20.51 1.74 -3.06
C ALA A 241 -21.49 2.23 -4.14
N LYS A 242 -22.48 3.06 -3.76
CA LYS A 242 -23.42 3.68 -4.71
C LYS A 242 -22.69 4.55 -5.75
N GLN A 243 -21.72 5.36 -5.33
CA GLN A 243 -20.90 6.17 -6.23
C GLN A 243 -20.07 5.30 -7.19
N VAL A 244 -19.44 4.23 -6.70
CA VAL A 244 -18.66 3.33 -7.56
C VAL A 244 -19.54 2.58 -8.54
N THR A 245 -20.74 2.15 -8.14
CA THR A 245 -21.73 1.54 -9.04
C THR A 245 -22.14 2.51 -10.14
N ALA A 246 -22.56 3.73 -9.80
CA ALA A 246 -22.92 4.75 -10.78
C ALA A 246 -21.78 5.03 -11.77
N PHE A 247 -20.53 5.04 -11.31
CA PHE A 247 -19.37 5.18 -12.18
C PHE A 247 -19.16 3.97 -13.09
N ARG A 248 -19.25 2.75 -12.57
CA ARG A 248 -19.11 1.54 -13.38
C ARG A 248 -20.14 1.52 -14.50
N ASP A 249 -21.38 1.87 -14.21
CA ASP A 249 -22.46 1.93 -15.19
C ASP A 249 -22.16 2.98 -16.28
N ALA A 250 -21.83 4.21 -15.87
CA ALA A 250 -21.49 5.30 -16.80
C ALA A 250 -20.25 5.01 -17.67
N ALA A 251 -19.26 4.32 -17.09
CA ALA A 251 -18.02 3.93 -17.74
C ALA A 251 -18.16 2.68 -18.63
N ARG A 252 -19.32 2.01 -18.57
CA ARG A 252 -19.54 0.68 -19.15
C ARG A 252 -18.47 -0.31 -18.69
N LEU A 253 -18.10 -0.20 -17.41
CA LEU A 253 -17.18 -1.15 -16.78
C LEU A 253 -17.94 -2.42 -16.46
N MET A 254 -17.25 -3.53 -16.68
CA MET A 254 -17.76 -4.83 -16.32
C MET A 254 -17.87 -5.00 -14.81
N PRO A 255 -18.83 -5.80 -14.34
CA PRO A 255 -18.86 -6.28 -12.97
C PRO A 255 -17.51 -6.87 -12.56
N GLU A 256 -17.08 -6.62 -11.32
CA GLU A 256 -15.78 -7.12 -10.87
C GLU A 256 -15.73 -8.65 -10.90
N ALA A 257 -14.68 -9.16 -11.53
CA ALA A 257 -14.37 -10.57 -11.50
C ALA A 257 -13.84 -10.94 -10.10
N THR A 258 -14.38 -12.01 -9.53
CA THR A 258 -14.18 -12.41 -8.13
C THR A 258 -12.80 -12.99 -7.82
N SER A 259 -12.05 -13.44 -8.82
CA SER A 259 -10.70 -13.99 -8.63
C SER A 259 -9.68 -13.33 -9.57
N PRO A 260 -8.38 -13.32 -9.22
CA PRO A 260 -7.33 -12.83 -10.11
C PRO A 260 -7.36 -13.48 -11.50
N LEU A 261 -7.70 -14.77 -11.55
CA LEU A 261 -7.78 -15.53 -12.79
C LEU A 261 -8.98 -15.12 -13.66
N THR A 262 -10.16 -14.94 -13.06
CA THR A 262 -11.33 -14.44 -13.81
C THR A 262 -11.14 -12.99 -14.23
N ARG A 263 -10.47 -12.17 -13.42
CA ARG A 263 -10.09 -10.79 -13.79
C ARG A 263 -9.16 -10.77 -15.00
N ARG A 264 -8.14 -11.63 -15.00
CA ARG A 264 -7.23 -11.79 -16.15
C ARG A 264 -7.98 -12.28 -17.38
N ALA A 265 -8.92 -13.20 -17.23
CA ALA A 265 -9.74 -13.67 -18.34
C ALA A 265 -10.60 -12.55 -18.94
N VAL A 266 -11.25 -11.72 -18.10
CA VAL A 266 -12.01 -10.55 -18.56
C VAL A 266 -11.12 -9.55 -19.30
N GLU A 267 -9.93 -9.26 -18.76
CA GLU A 267 -8.97 -8.36 -19.41
C GLU A 267 -8.56 -8.89 -20.80
N VAL A 268 -8.16 -10.16 -20.88
CA VAL A 268 -7.78 -10.79 -22.15
C VAL A 268 -8.93 -10.80 -23.15
N MET A 269 -10.15 -11.19 -22.72
CA MET A 269 -11.35 -11.14 -23.55
C MET A 269 -11.52 -9.75 -24.17
N ARG A 270 -11.23 -8.69 -23.42
CA ARG A 270 -11.33 -7.31 -23.92
C ARG A 270 -10.20 -6.90 -24.85
N THR A 271 -8.96 -7.27 -24.57
CA THR A 271 -7.80 -6.64 -25.20
C THR A 271 -7.09 -7.50 -26.24
N VAL A 272 -7.36 -8.80 -26.30
CA VAL A 272 -6.63 -9.68 -27.22
C VAL A 272 -6.87 -9.27 -28.67
N ASP A 273 -5.77 -9.16 -29.40
CA ASP A 273 -5.70 -8.63 -30.77
C ASP A 273 -4.70 -9.42 -31.64
N ARG A 274 -4.03 -10.44 -31.08
CA ARG A 274 -3.09 -11.32 -31.79
C ARG A 274 -3.62 -12.75 -31.86
N PRO A 275 -3.66 -13.38 -33.04
CA PRO A 275 -4.20 -14.74 -33.21
C PRO A 275 -3.54 -15.79 -32.31
N GLU A 276 -2.22 -15.80 -32.19
CA GLU A 276 -1.51 -16.83 -31.42
C GLU A 276 -1.76 -16.70 -29.90
N ALA A 277 -1.94 -15.45 -29.45
CA ALA A 277 -2.30 -15.16 -28.08
C ALA A 277 -3.75 -15.58 -27.79
N PHE A 278 -4.67 -15.32 -28.72
CA PHE A 278 -6.08 -15.69 -28.62
C PHE A 278 -6.27 -17.19 -28.39
N ASP A 279 -5.68 -18.03 -29.25
CA ASP A 279 -5.78 -19.49 -29.14
C ASP A 279 -5.17 -20.02 -27.84
N THR A 280 -4.04 -19.43 -27.43
CA THR A 280 -3.36 -19.80 -26.17
C THR A 280 -4.24 -19.50 -24.97
N PHE A 281 -4.87 -18.33 -24.94
CA PHE A 281 -5.75 -17.93 -23.85
C PHE A 281 -7.06 -18.72 -23.83
N GLN A 282 -7.67 -19.02 -24.98
CA GLN A 282 -8.82 -19.92 -25.05
C GLN A 282 -8.49 -21.27 -24.40
N ARG A 283 -7.39 -21.92 -24.81
CA ARG A 283 -6.96 -23.20 -24.22
C ARG A 283 -6.66 -23.09 -22.72
N GLN A 284 -5.95 -22.05 -22.32
CA GLN A 284 -5.56 -21.85 -20.91
C GLN A 284 -6.78 -21.64 -20.02
N PHE A 285 -7.75 -20.83 -20.46
CA PHE A 285 -8.94 -20.55 -19.67
C PHE A 285 -9.91 -21.73 -19.68
N SER A 286 -10.16 -22.39 -20.82
CA SER A 286 -11.00 -23.59 -20.87
C SER A 286 -10.51 -24.72 -19.96
N ARG A 287 -9.19 -24.81 -19.71
CA ARG A 287 -8.60 -25.78 -18.77
C ARG A 287 -8.75 -25.41 -17.29
N ARG A 288 -8.92 -24.11 -16.97
CA ARG A 288 -8.81 -23.59 -15.60
C ARG A 288 -10.06 -22.88 -15.10
N LEU A 289 -11.01 -22.59 -15.97
CA LEU A 289 -12.23 -21.83 -15.68
C LEU A 289 -13.44 -22.52 -16.32
N SER A 290 -14.58 -22.44 -15.64
CA SER A 290 -15.90 -22.68 -16.23
C SER A 290 -16.67 -21.37 -16.32
N ALA A 291 -17.78 -21.36 -17.05
CA ALA A 291 -18.66 -20.19 -17.10
C ALA A 291 -19.15 -19.78 -15.70
N ASP A 292 -19.37 -20.72 -14.79
CA ASP A 292 -19.88 -20.45 -13.44
C ASP A 292 -18.87 -19.71 -12.55
N ALA A 293 -17.60 -19.65 -12.94
CA ALA A 293 -16.60 -18.81 -12.29
C ALA A 293 -16.89 -17.30 -12.43
N PHE A 294 -17.80 -16.93 -13.35
CA PHE A 294 -18.16 -15.54 -13.60
C PHE A 294 -19.52 -15.18 -12.98
N GLN A 295 -19.55 -14.08 -12.23
CA GLN A 295 -20.69 -13.70 -11.40
C GLN A 295 -21.93 -13.26 -12.19
N THR A 296 -21.74 -12.65 -13.36
CA THR A 296 -22.85 -12.07 -14.11
C THR A 296 -23.20 -12.86 -15.36
N ALA A 297 -24.49 -12.91 -15.69
CA ALA A 297 -24.99 -13.61 -16.87
C ALA A 297 -24.27 -13.15 -18.16
N PHE A 298 -23.96 -11.85 -18.26
CA PHE A 298 -23.18 -11.31 -19.36
C PHE A 298 -21.75 -11.89 -19.40
N LEU A 299 -21.02 -11.92 -18.28
CA LEU A 299 -19.67 -12.50 -18.25
C LEU A 299 -19.66 -14.00 -18.54
N ARG A 300 -20.68 -14.74 -18.06
CA ARG A 300 -20.87 -16.15 -18.39
C ARG A 300 -21.06 -16.33 -19.90
N ARG A 301 -21.86 -15.47 -20.52
CA ARG A 301 -22.08 -15.46 -21.97
C ARG A 301 -20.81 -15.07 -22.74
N ALA A 302 -20.13 -14.01 -22.30
CA ALA A 302 -18.88 -13.53 -22.91
C ALA A 302 -17.78 -14.60 -22.84
N TYR A 303 -17.66 -15.29 -21.69
CA TYR A 303 -16.73 -16.40 -21.53
C TYR A 303 -17.04 -17.54 -22.50
N ARG A 304 -18.30 -18.01 -22.53
CA ARG A 304 -18.73 -19.07 -23.46
C ARG A 304 -18.46 -18.69 -24.92
N GLN A 305 -18.75 -17.44 -25.27
CA GLN A 305 -18.51 -16.94 -26.61
C GLN A 305 -17.01 -16.82 -26.92
N PHE A 306 -16.20 -16.38 -25.95
CA PHE A 306 -14.75 -16.30 -26.09
C PHE A 306 -14.14 -17.67 -26.31
N THR A 307 -14.44 -18.65 -25.45
CA THR A 307 -13.89 -20.01 -25.54
C THR A 307 -14.44 -20.81 -26.69
N GLY A 308 -15.64 -20.47 -27.20
CA GLY A 308 -16.29 -21.13 -28.33
C GLY A 308 -16.14 -20.41 -29.67
N ALA A 309 -15.47 -19.25 -29.72
CA ALA A 309 -15.28 -18.52 -30.97
C ALA A 309 -14.31 -19.25 -31.89
N ALA A 310 -14.71 -19.44 -33.16
CA ALA A 310 -13.94 -20.15 -34.18
C ALA A 310 -12.68 -19.40 -34.64
N SER A 311 -12.61 -18.09 -34.43
CA SER A 311 -11.46 -17.25 -34.78
C SER A 311 -11.41 -15.96 -33.96
N LEU A 312 -10.25 -15.31 -33.93
CA LEU A 312 -10.08 -13.97 -33.36
C LEU A 312 -10.99 -12.94 -34.05
N GLU A 313 -11.25 -13.08 -35.34
CA GLU A 313 -12.14 -12.17 -36.08
C GLU A 313 -13.59 -12.31 -35.61
N ALA A 314 -14.09 -13.54 -35.47
CA ALA A 314 -15.42 -13.81 -34.94
C ALA A 314 -15.57 -13.30 -33.50
N TRP A 315 -14.54 -13.50 -32.67
CA TRP A 315 -14.48 -12.92 -31.33
C TRP A 315 -14.48 -11.39 -31.38
N THR A 316 -13.66 -10.78 -32.23
CA THR A 316 -13.52 -9.32 -32.32
C THR A 316 -14.83 -8.65 -32.72
N ARG A 317 -15.56 -9.24 -33.67
CA ARG A 317 -16.89 -8.79 -34.10
C ARG A 317 -17.88 -8.84 -32.93
N TRP A 318 -18.01 -10.01 -32.30
CA TRP A 318 -18.89 -10.18 -31.13
C TRP A 318 -18.51 -9.22 -29.99
N ARG A 319 -17.21 -9.11 -29.70
CA ARG A 319 -16.67 -8.23 -28.67
C ARG A 319 -17.05 -6.78 -28.94
N SER A 320 -16.89 -6.30 -30.18
CA SER A 320 -17.19 -4.92 -30.55
C SER A 320 -18.68 -4.57 -30.41
N GLU A 321 -19.56 -5.52 -30.72
CA GLU A 321 -21.02 -5.37 -30.63
C GLU A 321 -21.52 -5.43 -29.18
N HIS A 322 -20.87 -6.23 -28.32
CA HIS A 322 -21.41 -6.58 -27.00
C HIS A 322 -20.68 -5.93 -25.81
N PHE A 323 -19.37 -5.68 -25.90
CA PHE A 323 -18.66 -4.91 -24.88
C PHE A 323 -18.74 -3.40 -25.14
N GLY A 324 -18.91 -2.99 -26.41
CA GLY A 324 -18.68 -1.62 -26.84
C GLY A 324 -17.25 -1.13 -26.58
N PRO A 325 -16.84 0.02 -27.16
CA PRO A 325 -15.63 0.69 -26.69
C PRO A 325 -15.89 1.16 -25.25
N THR A 326 -15.02 0.77 -24.32
CA THR A 326 -15.08 1.34 -22.97
C THR A 326 -14.88 2.85 -23.06
N ARG A 327 -15.60 3.58 -22.23
CA ARG A 327 -15.32 5.01 -22.05
C ARG A 327 -14.11 5.22 -21.12
N ALA A 328 -13.63 4.17 -20.45
CA ALA A 328 -12.67 4.25 -19.37
C ALA A 328 -11.20 4.11 -19.81
N ASP A 329 -10.33 5.01 -19.36
CA ASP A 329 -8.87 4.91 -19.41
C ASP A 329 -8.30 5.01 -17.98
N GLY A 330 -7.77 3.90 -17.49
CA GLY A 330 -7.13 3.82 -16.16
C GLY A 330 -5.64 4.20 -16.15
N GLN A 331 -4.96 4.16 -17.30
CA GLN A 331 -3.50 4.20 -17.37
C GLN A 331 -2.98 5.63 -17.52
N ARG A 332 -3.67 6.47 -18.30
CA ARG A 332 -3.22 7.86 -18.52
C ARG A 332 -3.24 8.68 -17.24
N LEU A 333 -4.33 8.60 -16.46
CA LEU A 333 -4.45 9.35 -15.20
C LEU A 333 -3.38 8.91 -14.18
N GLN A 334 -3.16 7.60 -14.05
CA GLN A 334 -2.09 7.05 -13.23
C GLN A 334 -0.71 7.58 -13.66
N THR A 335 -0.45 7.63 -14.97
CA THR A 335 0.82 8.13 -15.54
C THR A 335 1.03 9.62 -15.25
N VAL A 336 -0.02 10.44 -15.36
CA VAL A 336 0.02 11.88 -15.04
C VAL A 336 0.32 12.07 -13.55
N LEU A 337 -0.42 11.40 -12.67
CA LEU A 337 -0.24 11.54 -11.22
C LEU A 337 1.11 10.99 -10.74
N ALA A 338 1.59 9.88 -11.30
CA ALA A 338 2.93 9.37 -11.01
C ALA A 338 4.01 10.38 -11.38
N ARG A 339 3.89 11.08 -12.52
CA ARG A 339 4.84 12.14 -12.92
C ARG A 339 4.84 13.29 -11.90
N LEU A 340 3.66 13.70 -11.42
CA LEU A 340 3.52 14.81 -10.47
C LEU A 340 4.05 14.44 -9.08
N ARG A 341 3.70 13.25 -8.56
CA ARG A 341 4.14 12.75 -7.25
C ARG A 341 5.61 12.34 -7.21
N GLN A 342 6.19 11.97 -8.34
CA GLN A 342 7.62 11.61 -8.43
C GLN A 342 8.54 12.76 -8.04
N GLN A 343 8.18 14.02 -8.34
CA GLN A 343 8.99 15.22 -8.06
C GLN A 343 8.31 16.08 -7.00
N LYS A 344 8.90 16.10 -5.80
CA LYS A 344 8.37 16.82 -4.63
C LYS A 344 8.72 18.30 -4.75
N THR A 345 7.71 19.16 -4.63
CA THR A 345 7.93 20.60 -4.44
C THR A 345 8.57 20.89 -3.08
N SER A 346 9.07 22.10 -2.87
CA SER A 346 9.65 22.53 -1.59
C SER A 346 8.71 22.30 -0.39
N ALA A 347 7.41 22.57 -0.56
CA ALA A 347 6.40 22.34 0.48
C ALA A 347 6.25 20.85 0.84
N GLU A 348 6.35 19.96 -0.14
CA GLU A 348 6.29 18.51 0.10
C GLU A 348 7.61 17.99 0.70
N GLN A 349 8.74 18.53 0.24
CA GLN A 349 10.05 18.19 0.81
C GLN A 349 10.13 18.57 2.30
N HIS A 350 9.45 19.64 2.72
CA HIS A 350 9.33 19.99 4.15
C HIS A 350 8.65 18.86 4.95
N LEU A 351 7.52 18.34 4.46
CA LEU A 351 6.80 17.26 5.11
C LEU A 351 7.59 15.95 5.14
N VAL A 352 8.23 15.57 4.04
CA VAL A 352 9.07 14.35 4.01
C VAL A 352 10.30 14.51 4.91
N ARG A 353 10.92 15.69 4.98
CA ARG A 353 11.98 15.98 5.95
C ARG A 353 11.50 15.83 7.38
N ARG A 354 10.30 16.33 7.68
CA ARG A 354 9.71 16.19 9.02
C ARG A 354 9.45 14.73 9.38
N ALA A 355 8.88 13.95 8.46
CA ALA A 355 8.69 12.50 8.65
C ALA A 355 10.04 11.78 8.89
N ALA A 356 11.07 12.11 8.11
CA ALA A 356 12.41 11.51 8.26
C ALA A 356 13.08 11.90 9.59
N GLN A 357 12.92 13.15 10.06
CA GLN A 357 13.41 13.61 11.36
C GLN A 357 12.74 12.87 12.53
N ILE A 358 11.40 12.76 12.50
CA ILE A 358 10.65 12.00 13.50
C ILE A 358 11.12 10.54 13.52
N THR A 359 11.29 9.95 12.34
CA THR A 359 11.76 8.57 12.18
C THR A 359 13.19 8.40 12.67
N ALA A 360 14.05 9.40 12.51
CA ALA A 360 15.40 9.36 13.03
C ALA A 360 15.44 9.34 14.57
N GLU A 361 14.59 10.12 15.23
CA GLU A 361 14.43 10.05 16.68
C GLU A 361 13.82 8.71 17.13
N ALA A 362 12.85 8.19 16.39
CA ALA A 362 12.25 6.89 16.65
C ALA A 362 13.27 5.74 16.52
N GLN A 363 14.14 5.79 15.52
CA GLN A 363 15.26 4.87 15.36
C GLN A 363 16.23 4.94 16.54
N LYS A 364 16.54 6.14 17.06
CA LYS A 364 17.39 6.27 18.24
C LYS A 364 16.76 5.63 19.47
N ALA A 365 15.45 5.82 19.68
CA ALA A 365 14.72 5.21 20.78
C ALA A 365 14.68 3.69 20.66
N ALA A 366 14.38 3.15 19.48
CA ALA A 366 14.46 1.71 19.23
C ALA A 366 15.86 1.16 19.51
N LEU A 367 16.92 1.81 19.02
CA LEU A 367 18.30 1.36 19.25
C LEU A 367 18.67 1.32 20.73
N ARG A 368 18.21 2.27 21.56
CA ARG A 368 18.41 2.25 23.01
C ARG A 368 17.60 1.16 23.72
N ALA A 369 16.47 0.75 23.16
CA ALA A 369 15.61 -0.29 23.71
C ALA A 369 16.10 -1.72 23.41
N ILE A 370 17.09 -1.89 22.52
CA ILE A 370 17.65 -3.20 22.21
C ILE A 370 18.51 -3.69 23.37
N GLU A 371 18.17 -4.86 23.91
CA GLU A 371 19.01 -5.57 24.87
C GLU A 371 18.75 -7.08 24.87
N PRO A 372 19.70 -7.89 25.38
CA PRO A 372 19.46 -9.31 25.53
C PRO A 372 18.30 -9.58 26.49
N GLY A 373 17.36 -10.42 26.06
CA GLY A 373 16.21 -10.79 26.86
C GLY A 373 14.99 -9.86 26.71
N ALA A 374 15.11 -8.71 26.07
CA ALA A 374 13.96 -7.92 25.64
C ALA A 374 13.26 -8.59 24.45
N HIS A 375 11.97 -8.33 24.28
CA HIS A 375 11.21 -8.77 23.12
C HIS A 375 11.30 -7.74 22.00
N GLU A 376 11.20 -8.22 20.76
CA GLU A 376 11.16 -7.39 19.56
C GLU A 376 10.07 -6.30 19.62
N TYR A 377 8.91 -6.57 20.22
CA TYR A 377 7.82 -5.57 20.34
C TYR A 377 8.16 -4.43 21.31
N GLU A 378 9.06 -4.64 22.28
CA GLU A 378 9.49 -3.59 23.21
C GLU A 378 10.29 -2.52 22.46
N VAL A 379 11.13 -2.97 21.52
CA VAL A 379 11.86 -2.09 20.58
C VAL A 379 10.91 -1.38 19.63
N ALA A 380 9.91 -2.09 19.08
CA ALA A 380 8.89 -1.48 18.23
C ALA A 380 8.10 -0.40 18.99
N ALA A 381 7.65 -0.71 20.21
CA ALA A 381 6.91 0.22 21.07
C ALA A 381 7.72 1.49 21.37
N ALA A 382 9.03 1.38 21.62
CA ALA A 382 9.91 2.53 21.84
C ALA A 382 9.95 3.48 20.63
N ALA A 383 10.07 2.94 19.41
CA ALA A 383 10.01 3.75 18.19
C ALA A 383 8.62 4.37 17.99
N GLU A 384 7.56 3.58 18.13
CA GLU A 384 6.18 4.02 17.87
C GLU A 384 5.70 5.09 18.87
N TYR A 385 6.16 5.01 20.12
CA TYR A 385 5.96 6.06 21.11
C TYR A 385 6.54 7.40 20.62
N VAL A 386 7.78 7.41 20.13
CA VAL A 386 8.44 8.63 19.64
C VAL A 386 7.77 9.17 18.38
N ILE A 387 7.35 8.28 17.47
CA ILE A 387 6.58 8.67 16.27
C ILE A 387 5.31 9.43 16.70
N THR A 388 4.52 8.82 17.57
CA THR A 388 3.23 9.38 18.04
C THR A 388 3.45 10.67 18.81
N LYS A 389 4.41 10.69 19.75
CA LYS A 389 4.74 11.87 20.59
C LYS A 389 5.13 13.10 19.76
N ASN A 390 5.69 12.89 18.57
CA ASN A 390 6.10 13.98 17.68
C ASN A 390 5.01 14.44 16.70
N GLY A 391 3.77 13.96 16.87
CA GLY A 391 2.60 14.39 16.10
C GLY A 391 2.41 13.72 14.75
N ALA A 392 3.15 12.63 14.47
CA ALA A 392 2.87 11.79 13.30
C ALA A 392 1.58 10.99 13.54
N GLU A 393 0.70 10.94 12.54
CA GLU A 393 -0.63 10.35 12.68
C GLU A 393 -0.60 8.82 12.78
N ALA A 394 0.45 8.20 12.24
CA ALA A 394 0.65 6.75 12.27
C ALA A 394 2.10 6.37 11.95
N THR A 395 2.41 5.08 12.06
CA THR A 395 3.52 4.49 11.31
C THR A 395 3.16 4.41 9.82
N ALA A 396 4.13 4.65 8.95
CA ALA A 396 3.94 4.57 7.49
C ALA A 396 3.71 3.13 6.99
N PHE A 397 4.16 2.15 7.77
CA PHE A 397 3.99 0.72 7.58
C PHE A 397 4.15 0.01 8.93
N PRO A 398 3.66 -1.24 9.09
CA PRO A 398 3.87 -2.00 10.32
C PRO A 398 5.36 -2.17 10.61
N SER A 399 5.80 -1.71 11.78
CA SER A 399 7.20 -1.79 12.22
C SER A 399 7.73 -3.22 12.10
N VAL A 400 8.96 -3.37 11.60
CA VAL A 400 9.64 -4.67 11.47
C VAL A 400 10.79 -4.69 12.47
N VAL A 401 10.69 -5.56 13.48
CA VAL A 401 11.78 -5.81 14.43
C VAL A 401 12.08 -7.30 14.43
N GLY A 402 13.07 -7.71 13.63
CA GLY A 402 13.44 -9.12 13.47
C GLY A 402 14.82 -9.39 14.06
N SER A 403 14.89 -10.23 15.10
CA SER A 403 16.12 -10.67 15.76
C SER A 403 16.57 -12.06 15.32
N GLY A 404 17.88 -12.30 15.27
CA GLY A 404 18.47 -13.59 14.92
C GLY A 404 17.93 -14.12 13.60
N LYS A 405 17.34 -15.33 13.61
CA LYS A 405 16.74 -15.94 12.42
C LYS A 405 15.66 -15.07 11.75
N ASN A 406 14.90 -14.30 12.54
CA ASN A 406 13.81 -13.45 12.04
C ASN A 406 14.32 -12.24 11.25
N ALA A 407 15.56 -11.80 11.49
CA ALA A 407 16.20 -10.71 10.75
C ALA A 407 16.33 -11.02 9.24
N SER A 408 16.29 -12.30 8.85
CA SER A 408 16.32 -12.74 7.45
C SER A 408 14.95 -12.71 6.76
N VAL A 409 13.85 -12.55 7.52
CA VAL A 409 12.49 -12.43 7.00
C VAL A 409 12.19 -10.95 6.72
N LEU A 410 12.03 -10.60 5.45
CA LEU A 410 12.02 -9.19 5.01
C LEU A 410 10.81 -8.40 5.53
N GLN A 411 9.64 -9.04 5.57
CA GLN A 411 8.37 -8.49 6.07
C GLN A 411 7.94 -9.23 7.34
N TYR A 412 8.82 -9.25 8.34
CA TYR A 412 8.54 -9.85 9.64
C TYR A 412 7.73 -8.89 10.51
N HIS A 413 6.51 -9.29 10.88
CA HIS A 413 5.58 -8.42 11.62
C HIS A 413 5.12 -8.99 12.96
N ASP A 414 5.49 -10.23 13.28
CA ASP A 414 5.09 -10.81 14.57
C ASP A 414 5.74 -10.02 15.71
N ASN A 415 7.03 -9.66 15.59
CA ASN A 415 7.80 -8.88 16.57
C ASN A 415 7.66 -9.45 18.00
N ARG A 416 7.56 -10.77 18.17
CA ARG A 416 7.27 -11.38 19.49
C ARG A 416 8.42 -12.19 20.06
N ARG A 417 9.50 -12.39 19.33
CA ARG A 417 10.61 -13.23 19.81
C ARG A 417 11.42 -12.46 20.85
N ARG A 418 11.83 -13.19 21.89
CA ARG A 418 12.80 -12.73 22.87
C ARG A 418 14.20 -12.73 22.25
N MET A 419 14.84 -11.57 22.19
CA MET A 419 16.15 -11.37 21.56
C MET A 419 17.25 -12.03 22.39
N GLN A 420 18.22 -12.69 21.73
CA GLN A 420 19.29 -13.43 22.41
C GLN A 420 20.64 -12.74 22.27
N ARG A 421 21.53 -13.00 23.23
CA ARG A 421 22.95 -12.60 23.15
C ARG A 421 23.59 -13.20 21.88
N GLY A 422 24.50 -12.45 21.27
CA GLY A 422 25.24 -12.82 20.06
C GLY A 422 24.47 -12.62 18.76
N GLU A 423 23.22 -12.17 18.80
CA GLU A 423 22.39 -11.97 17.61
C GLU A 423 22.45 -10.55 17.06
N LEU A 424 22.05 -10.39 15.80
CA LEU A 424 21.69 -9.10 15.22
C LEU A 424 20.17 -8.93 15.27
N VAL A 425 19.71 -7.68 15.31
CA VAL A 425 18.32 -7.30 15.12
C VAL A 425 18.21 -6.25 14.03
N VAL A 426 17.27 -6.45 13.11
CA VAL A 426 16.89 -5.49 12.07
C VAL A 426 15.65 -4.72 12.55
N VAL A 427 15.75 -3.40 12.59
CA VAL A 427 14.68 -2.46 12.95
C VAL A 427 14.35 -1.61 11.72
N ASN A 428 13.21 -1.88 11.07
CA ASN A 428 12.66 -1.02 10.03
C ASN A 428 11.42 -0.31 10.53
N VAL A 429 11.47 1.02 10.59
CA VAL A 429 10.37 1.87 11.06
C VAL A 429 10.28 3.14 10.22
N GLY A 430 9.10 3.73 10.18
CA GLY A 430 8.81 4.93 9.41
C GLY A 430 7.61 5.68 9.95
N ALA A 431 7.71 6.99 10.12
CA ALA A 431 6.60 7.86 10.46
C ALA A 431 5.76 8.21 9.22
N GLU A 432 4.44 8.30 9.36
CA GLU A 432 3.58 9.02 8.42
C GLU A 432 3.21 10.36 9.04
N TYR A 433 3.66 11.46 8.42
CA TYR A 433 3.41 12.82 8.88
C TYR A 433 2.67 13.62 7.80
N HIS A 434 1.42 14.00 8.08
CA HIS A 434 0.50 14.61 7.10
C HIS A 434 0.39 13.82 5.79
N GLY A 435 0.38 12.49 5.93
CA GLY A 435 0.31 11.53 4.83
C GLY A 435 1.65 11.24 4.13
N TYR A 436 2.73 11.97 4.43
CA TYR A 436 4.06 11.73 3.86
C TYR A 436 4.86 10.75 4.73
N ALA A 437 5.41 9.72 4.10
CA ALA A 437 6.11 8.62 4.74
C ALA A 437 7.62 8.85 4.80
N ALA A 438 8.24 8.26 5.82
CA ALA A 438 9.65 7.94 5.91
C ALA A 438 9.86 6.42 5.95
N ASP A 439 11.04 5.91 5.58
CA ASP A 439 11.36 4.47 5.58
C ASP A 439 12.85 4.24 5.91
N VAL A 440 13.12 3.98 7.19
CA VAL A 440 14.49 3.90 7.69
C VAL A 440 14.71 2.54 8.33
N THR A 441 15.72 1.81 7.84
CA THR A 441 16.17 0.55 8.45
C THR A 441 17.53 0.68 9.11
N ARG A 442 17.67 0.15 10.32
CA ARG A 442 18.95 -0.08 11.00
C ARG A 442 19.09 -1.56 11.39
N THR A 443 20.33 -2.01 11.45
CA THR A 443 20.69 -3.31 12.05
C THR A 443 21.67 -3.06 13.19
N ALA A 444 21.47 -3.70 14.33
CA ALA A 444 22.33 -3.56 15.49
C ALA A 444 22.55 -4.90 16.21
N PRO A 445 23.66 -5.06 16.96
CA PRO A 445 23.92 -6.23 17.79
C PRO A 445 23.08 -6.17 19.06
N VAL A 446 22.45 -7.27 19.43
CA VAL A 446 21.62 -7.35 20.65
C VAL A 446 22.47 -7.08 21.90
N ASP A 447 23.75 -7.45 21.90
CA ASP A 447 24.69 -7.17 23.00
C ASP A 447 25.18 -5.72 23.06
N GLY A 448 24.83 -4.87 22.08
CA GLY A 448 25.34 -3.51 21.97
C GLY A 448 26.76 -3.37 21.41
N SER A 449 27.42 -4.47 21.02
CA SER A 449 28.72 -4.45 20.32
C SER A 449 28.79 -5.52 19.24
N PHE A 450 29.33 -5.17 18.07
CA PHE A 450 29.40 -6.08 16.93
C PHE A 450 30.53 -7.10 17.11
N SER A 451 30.24 -8.39 16.89
CA SER A 451 31.28 -9.40 16.71
C SER A 451 32.09 -9.15 15.44
N LYS A 452 33.26 -9.80 15.30
CA LYS A 452 34.11 -9.66 14.11
C LYS A 452 33.35 -9.97 12.82
N GLN A 453 32.55 -11.04 12.82
CA GLN A 453 31.77 -11.49 11.67
C GLN A 453 30.60 -10.53 11.38
N GLN A 454 29.87 -10.12 12.41
CA GLN A 454 28.78 -9.14 12.25
C GLN A 454 29.30 -7.81 11.70
N ARG A 455 30.43 -7.32 12.23
CA ARG A 455 31.13 -6.10 11.76
C ARG A 455 31.55 -6.24 10.30
N ALA A 456 32.08 -7.39 9.90
CA ALA A 456 32.49 -7.63 8.51
C ALA A 456 31.31 -7.61 7.53
N LEU A 457 30.18 -8.23 7.89
CA LEU A 457 28.95 -8.19 7.07
C LEU A 457 28.37 -6.77 7.03
N TYR A 458 28.28 -6.12 8.19
CA TYR A 458 27.71 -4.78 8.32
C TYR A 458 28.49 -3.76 7.50
N THR A 459 29.82 -3.79 7.57
CA THR A 459 30.70 -2.90 6.81
C THR A 459 30.51 -3.07 5.30
N LEU A 460 30.32 -4.31 4.82
CA LEU A 460 30.06 -4.59 3.42
C LEU A 460 28.73 -3.98 2.97
N VAL A 461 27.66 -4.18 3.75
CA VAL A 461 26.33 -3.62 3.45
C VAL A 461 26.35 -2.08 3.51
N LEU A 462 27.02 -1.50 4.51
CA LEU A 462 27.15 -0.04 4.65
C LEU A 462 27.94 0.56 3.47
N LYS A 463 29.01 -0.10 3.02
CA LYS A 463 29.78 0.33 1.82
C LYS A 463 28.88 0.35 0.58
N ALA A 464 28.09 -0.71 0.37
CA ALA A 464 27.17 -0.81 -0.76
C ALA A 464 26.07 0.26 -0.68
N GLN A 465 25.48 0.46 0.49
CA GLN A 465 24.44 1.45 0.73
C GLN A 465 24.93 2.88 0.47
N LYS A 466 26.09 3.27 1.01
CA LYS A 466 26.69 4.59 0.75
C LYS A 466 26.97 4.82 -0.75
N ALA A 467 27.38 3.77 -1.46
CA ALA A 467 27.60 3.86 -2.90
C ALA A 467 26.29 3.97 -3.69
N ALA A 468 25.24 3.26 -3.27
CA ALA A 468 23.89 3.36 -3.84
C ALA A 468 23.32 4.78 -3.63
N ILE A 469 23.48 5.37 -2.44
CA ILE A 469 23.11 6.75 -2.17
C ILE A 469 23.84 7.70 -3.12
N ARG A 470 25.16 7.56 -3.25
CA ARG A 470 25.95 8.41 -4.18
C ARG A 470 25.50 8.29 -5.63
N ALA A 471 24.91 7.16 -6.04
CA ALA A 471 24.39 6.95 -7.39
C ALA A 471 23.00 7.58 -7.62
N ALA A 472 22.26 7.95 -6.56
CA ALA A 472 20.97 8.64 -6.68
C ALA A 472 21.16 10.14 -6.95
N ARG A 473 21.65 10.49 -8.14
CA ARG A 473 21.91 11.86 -8.58
C ARG A 473 21.09 12.23 -9.81
N PRO A 474 20.91 13.52 -10.12
CA PRO A 474 20.29 13.94 -11.37
C PRO A 474 20.93 13.26 -12.58
N GLY A 475 20.11 12.85 -13.55
CA GLY A 475 20.55 12.21 -14.79
C GLY A 475 20.79 10.71 -14.69
N ASN A 476 21.27 10.20 -13.54
CA ASN A 476 21.40 8.76 -13.33
C ASN A 476 20.04 8.05 -13.38
N ASN A 477 20.02 6.80 -13.80
CA ASN A 477 18.80 6.02 -13.85
C ASN A 477 18.35 5.62 -12.44
N PHE A 478 17.03 5.57 -12.21
CA PHE A 478 16.42 5.03 -11.00
C PHE A 478 16.96 3.63 -10.60
N ARG A 479 17.44 2.82 -11.55
CA ARG A 479 18.00 1.49 -11.29
C ARG A 479 19.49 1.50 -10.89
N ASP A 480 20.21 2.60 -11.06
CA ASP A 480 21.66 2.66 -10.84
C ASP A 480 22.06 2.40 -9.37
N PRO A 481 21.32 2.88 -8.34
CA PRO A 481 21.58 2.52 -6.96
C PRO A 481 21.63 1.00 -6.73
N ARG A 482 20.70 0.26 -7.35
CA ARG A 482 20.66 -1.22 -7.28
C ARG A 482 21.87 -1.85 -7.95
N GLN A 483 22.24 -1.39 -9.14
CA GLN A 483 23.36 -1.97 -9.88
C GLN A 483 24.68 -1.79 -9.13
N VAL A 484 24.91 -0.60 -8.57
CA VAL A 484 26.11 -0.30 -7.79
C VAL A 484 26.15 -1.14 -6.51
N ALA A 485 25.04 -1.24 -5.78
CA ALA A 485 24.96 -2.08 -4.57
C ALA A 485 25.21 -3.54 -4.90
N ARG A 486 24.51 -4.10 -5.91
CA ARG A 486 24.64 -5.50 -6.34
C ARG A 486 26.09 -5.86 -6.64
N ARG A 487 26.82 -5.01 -7.38
CA ARG A 487 28.24 -5.23 -7.71
C ARG A 487 29.13 -5.26 -6.46
N ILE A 488 28.97 -4.30 -5.55
CA ILE A 488 29.78 -4.23 -4.32
C ILE A 488 29.50 -5.44 -3.43
N LEU A 489 28.23 -5.79 -3.24
CA LEU A 489 27.83 -6.92 -2.41
C LEU A 489 28.27 -8.24 -3.02
N GLY A 490 28.11 -8.43 -4.33
CA GLY A 490 28.52 -9.65 -5.03
C GLY A 490 30.02 -9.88 -4.93
N ASN A 491 30.84 -8.86 -5.22
CA ASN A 491 32.29 -8.97 -5.05
C ASN A 491 32.66 -9.27 -3.60
N GLY A 492 32.04 -8.56 -2.64
CA GLY A 492 32.34 -8.76 -1.23
C GLY A 492 31.94 -10.13 -0.68
N LEU A 493 30.86 -10.73 -1.18
CA LEU A 493 30.45 -12.10 -0.83
C LEU A 493 31.39 -13.14 -1.47
N ALA A 494 31.78 -12.95 -2.74
CA ALA A 494 32.70 -13.83 -3.44
C ALA A 494 34.10 -13.83 -2.79
N GLU A 495 34.64 -12.65 -2.46
CA GLU A 495 35.91 -12.50 -1.71
C GLU A 495 35.91 -13.22 -0.35
N ARG A 496 34.72 -13.46 0.23
CA ARG A 496 34.54 -14.15 1.52
C ARG A 496 34.23 -15.64 1.37
N GLY A 497 34.17 -16.15 0.13
CA GLY A 497 33.81 -17.54 -0.18
C GLY A 497 32.37 -17.88 0.22
N LEU A 498 31.44 -16.92 0.14
CA LEU A 498 30.02 -17.12 0.45
C LEU A 498 29.16 -17.41 -0.78
N ILE A 499 29.67 -17.06 -1.96
CA ILE A 499 29.13 -17.36 -3.26
C ILE A 499 30.28 -17.62 -4.23
N ASP A 500 30.04 -18.37 -5.30
CA ASP A 500 31.08 -18.74 -6.27
C ASP A 500 31.45 -17.56 -7.17
N THR A 501 30.45 -16.83 -7.67
CA THR A 501 30.64 -15.66 -8.54
C THR A 501 29.89 -14.44 -8.02
N PRO A 502 30.35 -13.20 -8.30
CA PRO A 502 29.62 -11.99 -7.91
C PRO A 502 28.17 -11.93 -8.40
N ASP A 503 27.84 -12.63 -9.50
CA ASP A 503 26.50 -12.65 -10.06
C ASP A 503 25.50 -13.49 -9.25
N ASP A 504 26.00 -14.41 -8.42
CA ASP A 504 25.18 -15.22 -7.52
C ASP A 504 24.63 -14.45 -6.31
N VAL A 505 25.02 -13.17 -6.15
CA VAL A 505 24.55 -12.30 -5.05
C VAL A 505 23.02 -12.25 -4.94
N GLY A 506 22.30 -12.49 -6.04
CA GLY A 506 20.83 -12.57 -6.04
C GLY A 506 20.25 -13.59 -5.06
N ARG A 507 21.01 -14.63 -4.69
CA ARG A 507 20.60 -15.64 -3.68
C ARG A 507 20.42 -15.06 -2.28
N TYR A 508 21.17 -13.98 -1.96
CA TYR A 508 21.24 -13.40 -0.62
C TYR A 508 21.00 -11.89 -0.62
N LEU A 509 20.44 -11.31 -1.69
CA LEU A 509 20.22 -9.87 -1.81
C LEU A 509 18.75 -9.53 -1.58
N THR A 510 18.49 -8.39 -0.93
CA THR A 510 17.13 -7.84 -0.84
C THR A 510 16.50 -7.59 -2.24
N PRO A 511 15.19 -7.85 -2.43
CA PRO A 511 14.53 -7.78 -3.74
C PRO A 511 14.64 -6.41 -4.41
N SER A 512 14.55 -5.32 -3.65
CA SER A 512 14.77 -3.95 -4.13
C SER A 512 15.97 -3.29 -3.45
N THR A 513 16.49 -2.25 -4.10
CA THR A 513 17.49 -1.35 -3.50
C THR A 513 17.01 0.10 -3.41
N SER A 514 15.96 0.43 -4.16
CA SER A 514 15.37 1.76 -4.15
C SER A 514 13.92 1.73 -4.57
N HIS A 515 13.11 2.59 -3.96
CA HIS A 515 11.76 2.92 -4.39
C HIS A 515 11.47 4.40 -4.15
N TYR A 516 10.52 4.95 -4.89
CA TYR A 516 10.06 6.31 -4.61
C TYR A 516 9.37 6.35 -3.23
N LEU A 517 9.49 7.49 -2.56
CA LEU A 517 8.95 7.74 -1.22
C LEU A 517 8.22 9.08 -1.19
N GLY A 518 7.07 9.15 -0.53
CA GLY A 518 6.24 10.35 -0.44
C GLY A 518 4.90 10.06 0.24
N LEU A 519 3.78 10.33 -0.43
CA LEU A 519 2.43 10.08 0.13
C LEU A 519 2.08 8.59 0.33
N SER A 520 3.00 7.71 -0.01
CA SER A 520 2.98 6.27 0.22
C SER A 520 4.44 5.83 0.44
N VAL A 521 4.68 4.80 1.26
CA VAL A 521 6.04 4.25 1.45
C VAL A 521 6.64 3.79 0.12
N HIS A 522 5.89 2.99 -0.63
CA HIS A 522 6.15 2.69 -2.03
C HIS A 522 5.38 3.68 -2.92
N ASP A 523 5.94 4.87 -3.11
CA ASP A 523 5.29 5.98 -3.81
C ASP A 523 5.22 5.77 -5.33
N ALA A 524 4.32 6.52 -5.95
CA ALA A 524 4.16 6.51 -7.41
C ALA A 524 5.37 7.15 -8.11
N GLY A 525 5.84 6.51 -9.17
CA GLY A 525 6.87 7.07 -10.06
C GLY A 525 7.04 6.23 -11.32
N ARG A 526 7.71 6.80 -12.33
CA ARG A 526 7.84 6.17 -13.66
C ARG A 526 9.20 5.52 -13.91
N GLY A 527 10.09 5.54 -12.93
CA GLY A 527 11.49 5.17 -13.12
C GLY A 527 12.20 6.14 -14.07
N GLY A 528 13.22 5.66 -14.78
CA GLY A 528 14.02 6.47 -15.70
C GLY A 528 15.02 7.39 -15.01
N PRO A 529 15.56 8.41 -15.72
CA PRO A 529 16.49 9.37 -15.16
C PRO A 529 15.91 10.10 -13.96
N LEU A 530 16.66 10.11 -12.87
CA LEU A 530 16.34 10.85 -11.65
C LEU A 530 16.43 12.34 -11.91
N LYS A 531 15.52 13.08 -11.25
CA LYS A 531 15.42 14.53 -11.34
C LYS A 531 15.47 15.15 -9.94
N PRO A 532 15.98 16.38 -9.82
CA PRO A 532 15.86 17.17 -8.61
C PRO A 532 14.42 17.17 -8.07
N GLY A 533 14.29 17.03 -6.74
CA GLY A 533 13.01 16.87 -6.06
C GLY A 533 12.49 15.43 -5.97
N ALA A 534 13.12 14.45 -6.64
CA ALA A 534 12.79 13.05 -6.39
C ALA A 534 13.22 12.64 -4.97
N VAL A 535 12.37 11.91 -4.27
CA VAL A 535 12.71 11.29 -2.98
C VAL A 535 12.61 9.79 -3.10
N LEU A 536 13.65 9.10 -2.66
CA LEU A 536 13.80 7.65 -2.71
C LEU A 536 14.10 7.13 -1.30
N ALA A 537 13.54 5.98 -0.92
CA ALA A 537 14.19 5.14 0.07
C ALA A 537 15.31 4.37 -0.64
N ILE A 538 16.51 4.36 -0.07
CA ILE A 538 17.67 3.59 -0.56
C ILE A 538 18.08 2.61 0.53
N GLU A 539 17.68 1.37 0.33
CA GLU A 539 17.86 0.28 1.28
C GLU A 539 18.57 -0.90 0.64
N THR A 540 19.51 -1.52 1.33
CA THR A 540 20.12 -2.76 0.85
C THR A 540 20.48 -3.65 2.01
N GLY A 541 20.48 -4.95 1.77
CA GLY A 541 20.79 -5.92 2.80
C GLY A 541 21.16 -7.29 2.27
N LEU A 542 21.77 -8.05 3.18
CA LEU A 542 22.20 -9.43 2.98
C LEU A 542 21.54 -10.33 4.02
N PRO A 543 20.31 -10.81 3.80
CA PRO A 543 19.74 -11.89 4.60
C PRO A 543 20.49 -13.19 4.31
N LEU A 544 21.24 -13.72 5.29
CA LEU A 544 21.88 -15.02 5.21
C LEU A 544 21.08 -16.02 6.07
N PRO A 545 20.13 -16.79 5.50
CA PRO A 545 19.19 -17.58 6.29
C PRO A 545 19.90 -18.65 7.12
N ALA A 546 19.40 -18.88 8.35
CA ALA A 546 19.94 -19.93 9.22
C ALA A 546 19.83 -21.35 8.60
N SER A 547 18.83 -21.54 7.72
CA SER A 547 18.55 -22.80 7.02
C SER A 547 19.41 -23.03 5.77
N SER A 548 20.23 -22.07 5.34
CA SER A 548 21.01 -22.22 4.10
C SER A 548 22.11 -23.27 4.27
N GLY A 549 22.05 -24.33 3.45
CA GLY A 549 23.07 -25.39 3.41
C GLY A 549 24.40 -24.92 2.81
N ASP A 550 24.34 -24.00 1.85
CA ASP A 550 25.49 -23.53 1.06
C ASP A 550 26.41 -22.58 1.84
N LEU A 551 25.91 -21.94 2.89
CA LEU A 551 26.70 -21.00 3.67
C LEU A 551 27.56 -21.72 4.73
N PRO A 552 28.80 -21.26 4.99
CA PRO A 552 29.56 -21.74 6.14
C PRO A 552 28.83 -21.43 7.46
N LYS A 553 28.86 -22.38 8.42
CA LYS A 553 28.09 -22.29 9.69
C LYS A 553 28.20 -20.93 10.39
N ARG A 554 29.38 -20.31 10.39
CA ARG A 554 29.65 -19.02 11.05
C ARG A 554 28.91 -17.81 10.45
N TRP A 555 28.34 -17.93 9.25
CA TRP A 555 27.58 -16.86 8.56
C TRP A 555 26.07 -17.10 8.54
N ARG A 556 25.62 -18.32 8.84
CA ARG A 556 24.21 -18.69 8.85
C ARG A 556 23.47 -17.90 9.92
N GLY A 557 22.32 -17.33 9.55
CA GLY A 557 21.47 -16.55 10.45
C GLY A 557 21.92 -15.09 10.65
N LEU A 558 23.02 -14.65 10.03
CA LEU A 558 23.40 -13.24 10.03
C LEU A 558 22.58 -12.49 8.97
N SER A 559 21.93 -11.40 9.37
CA SER A 559 21.22 -10.54 8.42
C SER A 559 21.51 -9.09 8.75
N VAL A 560 21.87 -8.32 7.73
CA VAL A 560 22.04 -6.87 7.84
C VAL A 560 21.22 -6.22 6.75
N ARG A 561 20.42 -5.22 7.11
CA ARG A 561 19.76 -4.28 6.21
C ARG A 561 19.98 -2.85 6.71
N ILE A 562 20.32 -1.94 5.80
CA ILE A 562 20.55 -0.53 6.10
C ILE A 562 19.80 0.27 5.04
N GLY A 563 18.95 1.21 5.48
CA GLY A 563 18.10 2.01 4.61
C GLY A 563 18.02 3.47 5.03
N ASP A 564 18.00 4.39 4.06
CA ASP A 564 17.85 5.82 4.31
C ASP A 564 16.95 6.49 3.27
N ASP A 565 16.28 7.55 3.70
CA ASP A 565 15.49 8.43 2.85
C ASP A 565 16.42 9.47 2.18
N VAL A 566 16.35 9.57 0.85
CA VAL A 566 17.28 10.38 0.05
C VAL A 566 16.51 11.29 -0.89
N LEU A 567 16.73 12.60 -0.76
CA LEU A 567 16.30 13.62 -1.70
C LEU A 567 17.37 13.82 -2.76
N VAL A 568 16.99 13.71 -4.04
CA VAL A 568 17.82 14.12 -5.16
C VAL A 568 17.73 15.65 -5.30
N THR A 569 18.85 16.35 -5.19
CA THR A 569 18.98 17.80 -5.47
C THR A 569 19.84 18.01 -6.72
N GLU A 570 19.99 19.26 -7.16
CA GLU A 570 20.88 19.60 -8.28
C GLU A 570 22.32 19.15 -8.03
N ASP A 571 22.82 19.33 -6.80
CA ASP A 571 24.21 19.01 -6.42
C ASP A 571 24.45 17.53 -6.10
N GLY A 572 23.37 16.72 -6.03
CA GLY A 572 23.45 15.29 -5.74
C GLY A 572 22.46 14.81 -4.68
N PRO A 573 22.75 13.69 -3.99
CA PRO A 573 21.83 13.09 -3.04
C PRO A 573 22.01 13.73 -1.65
N VAL A 574 20.90 14.11 -1.02
CA VAL A 574 20.83 14.55 0.37
C VAL A 574 20.10 13.50 1.19
N VAL A 575 20.79 12.95 2.20
CA VAL A 575 20.20 12.00 3.14
C VAL A 575 19.31 12.78 4.12
N LEU A 576 17.99 12.54 4.07
CA LEU A 576 17.00 13.17 4.94
C LEU A 576 17.02 12.56 6.34
N SER A 577 17.25 11.25 6.43
CA SER A 577 17.34 10.47 7.67
C SER A 577 18.76 10.45 8.28
N LYS A 578 19.61 11.44 7.96
CA LYS A 578 21.03 11.47 8.37
C LYS A 578 21.25 11.40 9.89
N ASP A 579 20.26 11.83 10.67
CA ASP A 579 20.35 11.89 12.13
C ASP A 579 20.08 10.51 12.77
N ALA A 580 19.60 9.52 12.00
CA ALA A 580 19.56 8.13 12.43
C ALA A 580 20.96 7.50 12.25
N PRO A 581 21.68 7.12 13.33
CA PRO A 581 23.06 6.65 13.22
C PRO A 581 23.14 5.34 12.43
N ARG A 582 24.15 5.20 11.56
CA ARG A 582 24.43 3.99 10.76
C ARG A 582 25.91 3.61 10.70
N GLU A 583 26.78 4.44 11.27
CA GLU A 583 28.18 4.06 11.45
C GLU A 583 28.28 3.16 12.68
N ILE A 584 29.13 2.14 12.64
CA ILE A 584 29.20 1.14 13.71
C ILE A 584 29.48 1.80 15.06
N ASP A 585 30.47 2.69 15.12
CA ASP A 585 30.87 3.32 16.37
C ASP A 585 29.77 4.23 16.93
N ALA A 586 28.99 4.88 16.05
CA ALA A 586 27.84 5.69 16.44
C ALA A 586 26.67 4.83 16.96
N LEU A 587 26.44 3.66 16.36
CA LEU A 587 25.45 2.68 16.85
C LEU A 587 25.85 2.17 18.24
N GLU A 588 27.07 1.66 18.40
CA GLU A 588 27.55 1.13 19.67
C GLU A 588 27.60 2.21 20.76
N ALA A 589 27.99 3.45 20.41
CA ALA A 589 27.98 4.58 21.34
C ALA A 589 26.57 4.94 21.80
N LEU A 590 25.59 4.95 20.90
CA LEU A 590 24.20 5.22 21.24
C LEU A 590 23.62 4.12 22.15
N MET A 591 23.89 2.85 21.85
CA MET A 591 23.39 1.71 22.62
C MET A 591 24.00 1.61 24.02
N ARG A 592 25.17 2.22 24.26
CA ARG A 592 25.78 2.34 25.59
C ARG A 592 25.15 3.43 26.47
N GLN A 593 24.35 4.33 25.89
CA GLN A 593 23.69 5.38 26.67
C GLN A 593 22.62 4.80 27.60
N PRO A 594 22.29 5.50 28.71
CA PRO A 594 21.18 5.11 29.57
C PRO A 594 19.88 4.97 28.77
N ARG A 595 19.09 3.96 29.13
CA ARG A 595 17.83 3.64 28.48
C ARG A 595 16.74 4.55 29.04
N SER A 596 16.51 5.69 28.40
CA SER A 596 15.37 6.58 28.66
C SER A 596 14.49 6.65 27.42
N LEU A 597 13.17 6.49 27.59
CA LEU A 597 12.15 6.70 26.56
C LEU A 597 11.81 8.19 26.37
#